data_AF-A0AA42NJ63-F1
#
_entry.id   AF-A0AA42NJ63-F1
#
_cell.length_a   1.000
_cell.length_b   1.000
_cell.length_c   1.000
_cell.angle_alpha   90.00
_cell.angle_beta   90.00
_cell.angle_gamma   90.00
#
_symmetry.space_group_name_H-M   'P 1'
#
loop_
_entity.id
_entity.type
_entity.pdbx_description
1 polymer ?
#
loop_
_entity_poly.entity_id
_entity_poly.type
_entity_poly.pdbx_seq_one_letter_code
_entity_poly.pdbx_strand_id
1 'polypeptide(L)' 'MELEELDPAKLHAQQRDLETIEGWAERNGIAYGVARAWAMKAVIPTLKVGKRRMVNSALFRSWLLEQDWTA' A
#
# COMPACT_ATOMS: atom_id res chain seq x y z
N MET A 1 -34.01 -15.17 3.04
CA MET A 1 -32.71 -14.47 3.11
C MET A 1 -32.03 -14.72 1.78
N GLU A 2 -32.00 -13.71 0.92
CA GLU A 2 -31.16 -13.73 -0.27
C GLU A 2 -29.72 -13.60 0.22
N LEU A 3 -28.88 -14.58 -0.10
CA LEU A 3 -27.44 -14.48 0.11
C LEU A 3 -26.92 -13.60 -1.03
N GLU A 4 -26.54 -12.36 -0.73
CA GLU A 4 -25.82 -11.54 -1.71
C GLU A 4 -24.61 -12.33 -2.20
N GLU A 5 -24.58 -12.64 -3.50
CA GLU A 5 -23.44 -13.29 -4.13
C GLU A 5 -22.24 -12.36 -4.01
N LEU A 6 -21.27 -12.77 -3.17
CA LEU A 6 -19.99 -12.10 -3.04
C LEU A 6 -19.25 -12.19 -4.38
N ASP A 7 -19.21 -11.07 -5.11
CA ASP A 7 -18.43 -10.96 -6.35
C ASP A 7 -16.94 -11.24 -6.08
N PRO A 8 -16.38 -12.37 -6.58
CA PRO A 8 -14.99 -12.73 -6.35
C PRO A 8 -14.02 -11.68 -6.89
N ALA A 9 -14.40 -10.92 -7.93
CA ALA A 9 -13.58 -9.86 -8.47
C ALA A 9 -13.40 -8.71 -7.47
N LYS A 10 -14.43 -8.40 -6.67
CA LYS A 10 -14.34 -7.41 -5.58
C LYS A 10 -13.47 -7.88 -4.42
N LEU A 11 -13.35 -9.20 -4.22
CA LEU A 11 -12.49 -9.79 -3.19
C LEU A 11 -10.99 -9.55 -3.47
N HIS A 12 -10.59 -9.56 -4.75
CA HIS A 12 -9.18 -9.46 -5.15
C HIS A 12 -8.69 -8.05 -5.42
N ALA A 13 -9.58 -7.12 -5.79
CA ALA A 13 -9.19 -5.75 -6.15
C ALA A 13 -8.50 -5.00 -5.00
N GLN A 14 -8.98 -5.16 -3.75
CA GLN A 14 -8.39 -4.51 -2.58
C GLN A 14 -7.05 -5.13 -2.12
N GLN A 15 -6.77 -6.39 -2.52
CA GLN A 15 -5.56 -7.11 -2.08
C GLN A 15 -4.39 -7.00 -3.06
N ARG A 16 -4.62 -6.64 -4.33
CA ARG A 16 -3.56 -6.57 -5.35
C ARG A 16 -2.57 -5.43 -5.15
N ASP A 17 -2.95 -4.40 -4.41
CA ASP A 17 -2.14 -3.18 -4.24
C ASP A 17 -1.49 -3.06 -2.87
N LEU A 18 -1.55 -4.12 -2.06
CA LEU A 18 -0.82 -4.20 -0.80
C LEU A 18 0.47 -5.00 -1.01
N GLU A 19 1.60 -4.37 -0.73
CA GLU A 19 2.90 -5.02 -0.75
C GLU A 19 3.61 -4.93 0.60
N THR A 20 4.57 -5.83 0.84
CA THR A 20 5.40 -5.74 2.04
C THR A 20 6.25 -4.48 2.00
N ILE A 21 6.62 -3.95 3.17
CA ILE A 21 7.54 -2.81 3.25
C ILE A 21 8.87 -3.14 2.55
N GLU A 22 9.31 -4.39 2.63
CA GLU A 22 10.54 -4.87 1.99
C GLU A 22 10.45 -4.90 0.47
N GLY A 23 9.40 -5.49 -0.10
CA GLY A 23 9.19 -5.51 -1.55
C GLY A 23 9.02 -4.10 -2.13
N TRP A 24 8.31 -3.24 -1.41
CA TRP A 24 8.19 -1.83 -1.78
C TRP A 24 9.55 -1.13 -1.75
N ALA A 25 10.35 -1.37 -0.71
CA ALA A 25 11.67 -0.76 -0.57
C ALA A 25 12.61 -1.17 -1.73
N GLU A 26 12.66 -2.46 -2.04
CA GLU A 26 13.44 -3.01 -3.16
C GLU A 26 13.02 -2.37 -4.49
N ARG A 27 11.71 -2.33 -4.79
CA ARG A 27 11.18 -1.78 -6.04
C ARG A 27 11.48 -0.29 -6.22
N ASN A 28 11.57 0.48 -5.13
CA ASN A 28 11.83 1.91 -5.18
C ASN A 28 13.32 2.26 -4.94
N GLY A 29 14.20 1.27 -4.81
CA GLY A 29 15.64 1.50 -4.57
C GLY A 29 15.93 2.15 -3.20
N ILE A 30 15.07 1.91 -2.21
CA ILE A 30 15.17 2.49 -0.87
C ILE A 30 15.68 1.43 0.10
N ALA A 31 16.61 1.79 0.99
CA ALA A 31 17.03 0.90 2.06
C ALA A 31 15.86 0.53 2.98
N TYR A 32 15.69 -0.76 3.30
CA TYR A 32 14.57 -1.25 4.10
C TYR A 32 14.34 -0.48 5.42
N GLY A 33 15.42 -0.14 6.14
CA GLY A 33 15.33 0.62 7.38
C GLY A 33 14.66 1.99 7.21
N VAL A 34 14.92 2.66 6.08
CA VAL A 34 14.31 3.95 5.72
C VAL A 34 12.84 3.75 5.38
N ALA A 35 12.52 2.81 4.50
CA ALA A 35 11.14 2.50 4.14
C ALA A 35 10.29 2.10 5.37
N ARG A 36 10.85 1.31 6.28
CA ARG A 36 10.22 0.95 7.55
C ARG A 36 9.99 2.19 8.42
N ALA A 37 10.97 3.09 8.52
CA ALA A 37 10.81 4.32 9.29
C ALA A 37 9.68 5.19 8.72
N TRP A 38 9.61 5.34 7.39
CA TRP A 38 8.53 6.07 6.70
C TRP A 38 7.17 5.44 6.93
N ALA A 39 7.07 4.11 6.79
CA ALA A 39 5.84 3.37 7.04
C ALA A 39 5.33 3.54 8.49
N MET A 40 6.22 3.56 9.49
CA MET A 40 5.85 3.74 10.89
C MET A 40 5.51 5.19 11.24
N LYS A 41 6.11 6.15 10.53
CA LYS A 41 5.82 7.58 10.68
C LYS A 41 4.67 8.08 9.79
N ALA A 42 3.97 7.18 9.10
CA ALA A 42 2.90 7.50 8.16
C ALA A 42 3.31 8.47 7.02
N VAL A 43 4.59 8.46 6.64
CA VAL A 43 5.11 9.25 5.50
C VAL A 43 4.65 8.63 4.17
N ILE A 44 4.55 7.31 4.11
CA ILE A 44 3.98 6.59 2.98
C ILE A 44 2.65 5.93 3.38
N PRO A 45 1.68 5.81 2.46
CA PRO A 45 0.41 5.17 2.75
C PRO A 45 0.58 3.71 3.16
N THR A 46 0.02 3.34 4.30
CA THR A 46 0.09 1.98 4.82
C THR A 46 -1.24 1.52 5.39
N LEU A 47 -1.46 0.21 5.37
CA LEU A 47 -2.61 -0.44 5.99
C LEU A 47 -2.12 -1.53 6.97
N LYS A 48 -2.83 -1.71 8.07
CA LYS A 48 -2.62 -2.83 8.98
C LYS A 48 -3.43 -4.04 8.50
N VAL A 49 -2.75 -5.12 8.16
CA VAL A 49 -3.35 -6.40 7.76
C VAL A 49 -2.99 -7.43 8.82
N GLY A 50 -3.95 -7.72 9.71
CA GLY A 50 -3.72 -8.52 10.90
C GLY A 50 -2.63 -7.92 11.79
N LYS A 51 -1.51 -8.64 11.96
CA LYS A 51 -0.35 -8.19 12.74
C LYS A 51 0.72 -7.44 11.92
N ARG A 52 0.58 -7.38 10.60
CA ARG A 52 1.57 -6.76 9.70
C ARG A 52 1.12 -5.39 9.23
N ARG A 53 2.07 -4.48 9.06
CA ARG A 53 1.87 -3.23 8.32
C ARG A 53 2.35 -3.43 6.89
N MET A 54 1.50 -3.12 5.93
CA MET A 54 1.77 -3.25 4.49
C MET A 54 1.64 -1.89 3.82
N VAL A 55 2.37 -1.68 2.73
CA VAL A 55 2.28 -0.44 1.95
C VAL A 55 1.08 -0.54 1.01
N ASN A 56 0.25 0.50 0.98
CA ASN A 56 -0.84 0.62 0.02
C ASN A 56 -0.32 1.35 -1.21
N SER A 57 0.09 0.57 -2.21
CA SER A 57 0.76 1.09 -3.40
C SER A 57 -0.18 1.75 -4.40
N ALA A 58 -1.46 1.38 -4.42
CA ALA A 58 -2.46 2.14 -5.17
C ALA A 58 -2.59 3.55 -4.62
N LEU A 59 -2.80 3.66 -3.30
CA LEU A 59 -2.92 4.96 -2.66
C LEU A 59 -1.64 5.78 -2.76
N PHE A 60 -0.47 5.15 -2.65
CA PHE A 60 0.80 5.82 -2.86
C PHE A 60 0.92 6.38 -4.28
N ARG A 61 0.57 5.61 -5.32
CA ARG A 61 0.59 6.10 -6.71
C ARG A 61 -0.39 7.25 -6.93
N SER A 62 -1.62 7.15 -6.42
CA SER A 62 -2.59 8.24 -6.47
C SER A 62 -2.06 9.50 -5.78
N TRP A 63 -1.53 9.35 -4.56
CA TRP A 63 -0.95 10.46 -3.81
C TRP A 63 0.19 11.14 -4.55
N LEU A 64 1.09 10.37 -5.18
CA LEU A 64 2.17 10.92 -6.00
C LEU A 64 1.65 11.74 -7.18
N LEU A 65 0.57 11.31 -7.83
CA LEU A 65 -0.03 12.05 -8.95
C LEU A 65 -0.72 13.35 -8.52
N GLU A 66 -1.14 13.44 -7.25
CA GLU A 66 -1.78 14.62 -6.67
C GLU A 66 -0.78 15.66 -6.14
N GLN A 67 0.51 15.33 -6.06
CA GLN A 67 1.52 16.29 -5.57
C GLN A 67 1.90 17.30 -6.66
N ASP A 68 1.99 18.58 -6.28
CA ASP A 68 2.63 19.61 -7.08
C ASP A 68 4.16 19.47 -6.97
N TRP A 69 4.74 18.69 -7.88
CA TRP A 69 6.18 18.50 -7.95
C TRP A 69 6.85 19.75 -8.51
N THR A 70 7.67 20.40 -7.69
CA THR A 70 8.64 21.40 -8.16
C THR A 70 10.00 20.74 -8.33
N ALA A 71 10.70 21.09 -9.43
CA ALA A 71 12.03 20.59 -9.75
C ALA A 71 13.12 21.31 -8.94
#